data_AF-I2GIH4-F1
#
_entry.id   AF-I2GIH4-F1
#
_cell.length_a   1.000
_cell.length_b   1.000
_cell.length_c   1.000
_cell.angle_alpha   90.00
_cell.angle_beta   90.00
_cell.angle_gamma   90.00
#
_symmetry.space_group_name_H-M   'P 1'
#
loop_
_entity.id
_entity.type
_entity.pdbx_description
1 polymer ?
#
loop_
_entity_poly.entity_id
_entity_poly.type
_entity_poly.pdbx_seq_one_letter_code
_entity_poly.pdbx_strand_id
1 'polypeptide(L)' 'MTIIIDKNASAADVEKQIKKASKKKAKGFDALKHAGKVRWEQDPLTYQHEVRGE' A
#
# COMPACT_ATOMS: atom_id res chain seq x y z
N MET A 1 3.65 -3.48 -5.33
CA MET A 1 4.80 -3.33 -4.42
C MET A 1 6.06 -3.39 -5.26
N THR A 2 6.85 -2.33 -5.28
CA THR A 2 8.11 -2.27 -6.04
C THR A 2 9.26 -2.42 -5.05
N ILE A 3 10.11 -3.42 -5.24
CA ILE A 3 11.31 -3.65 -4.42
C ILE A 3 12.49 -3.14 -5.25
N ILE A 4 13.18 -2.12 -4.74
CA ILE A 4 14.40 -1.59 -5.37
C ILE A 4 15.58 -2.34 -4.76
N ILE A 5 16.27 -3.12 -5.58
CA ILE A 5 17.45 -3.88 -5.19
C ILE A 5 18.67 -3.19 -5.81
N ASP A 6 19.67 -2.90 -4.99
CA ASP A 6 20.95 -2.35 -5.46
C ASP A 6 21.70 -3.39 -6.30
N LYS A 7 22.39 -2.96 -7.37
CA LYS A 7 23.12 -3.87 -8.26
C LYS A 7 24.24 -4.64 -7.55
N ASN A 8 24.76 -4.09 -6.46
CA ASN A 8 25.83 -4.70 -5.67
C ASN A 8 25.32 -5.43 -4.41
N ALA A 9 24.00 -5.62 -4.27
CA ALA A 9 23.43 -6.30 -3.11
C ALA A 9 23.84 -7.78 -3.07
N SER A 10 24.23 -8.25 -1.89
CA SER A 10 24.54 -9.67 -1.68
C SER A 10 23.28 -10.53 -1.78
N ALA A 11 23.41 -11.78 -2.21
CA ALA A 11 22.27 -12.71 -2.31
C ALA A 11 21.50 -12.84 -0.99
N ALA A 12 22.22 -12.82 0.14
CA ALA A 12 21.62 -12.89 1.47
C ALA A 12 20.77 -11.65 1.81
N ASP A 13 21.19 -10.47 1.37
CA ASP A 13 20.45 -9.23 1.62
C ASP A 13 19.21 -9.11 0.74
N VAL A 14 19.31 -9.57 -0.51
CA VAL A 14 18.16 -9.70 -1.42
C VAL A 14 17.11 -10.62 -0.81
N GLU A 15 17.52 -11.78 -0.31
CA GLU A 15 16.60 -12.76 0.28
C GLU A 15 15.90 -12.20 1.55
N LYS A 16 16.64 -11.45 2.38
CA LYS A 16 16.07 -10.74 3.53
C LYS A 16 15.06 -9.67 3.11
N GLN A 17 15.35 -8.90 2.06
CA GLN A 17 14.44 -7.88 1.55
C GLN A 17 13.16 -8.48 0.99
N ILE A 18 13.27 -9.58 0.24
CA ILE A 18 12.11 -10.32 -0.29
C ILE A 18 11.26 -10.88 0.85
N LYS A 19 11.87 -11.54 1.84
CA LYS A 19 11.17 -12.06 3.03
C LYS A 19 10.51 -10.94 3.85
N LYS A 20 11.12 -9.77 3.93
CA LYS A 20 10.53 -8.61 4.63
C LYS A 20 9.35 -8.03 3.85
N ALA A 21 9.46 -7.96 2.53
CA ALA A 21 8.38 -7.48 1.66
C ALA A 21 7.19 -8.44 1.65
N SER A 22 7.42 -9.76 1.60
CA SER A 22 6.35 -10.76 1.64
C SER A 22 5.62 -10.81 2.99
N LYS A 23 6.32 -10.48 4.09
CA LYS A 23 5.72 -10.35 5.42
C LYS A 23 4.88 -9.09 5.61
N LYS A 24 5.04 -8.06 4.77
CA LYS A 24 4.09 -6.93 4.76
C LYS A 24 2.77 -7.44 4.21
N LYS A 25 1.82 -7.75 5.10
CA LYS A 25 0.42 -7.93 4.72
C LYS A 25 0.02 -6.71 3.89
N ALA A 26 -0.48 -6.96 2.68
CA ALA A 26 -1.17 -5.92 1.94
C ALA A 26 -2.21 -5.32 2.89
N LYS A 27 -2.18 -4.00 3.09
CA LYS A 27 -3.25 -3.32 3.83
C LYS A 27 -4.51 -3.60 3.02
N GLY A 28 -5.31 -4.55 3.48
CA GLY A 28 -6.61 -4.85 2.87
C GLY A 28 -7.45 -3.58 2.90
N PHE A 29 -8.36 -3.48 1.94
CA PHE A 29 -9.35 -2.43 1.99
C PHE A 29 -10.31 -2.73 3.16
N ASP A 30 -10.25 -1.90 4.20
CA ASP A 30 -11.15 -1.99 5.35
C ASP A 30 -12.45 -1.27 5.02
N ALA A 31 -13.45 -2.02 4.56
CA ALA A 31 -14.74 -1.47 4.20
C ALA A 31 -15.42 -0.76 5.37
N LEU A 32 -15.25 -1.22 6.61
CA LEU A 32 -15.87 -0.61 7.80
C LEU A 32 -15.27 0.76 8.12
N LYS A 33 -13.97 0.95 7.84
CA LYS A 33 -13.31 2.25 8.00
C LYS A 33 -13.83 3.31 7.03
N HIS A 34 -14.36 2.89 5.87
CA HIS A 34 -14.78 3.76 4.77
C HIS A 34 -16.30 3.81 4.54
N ALA A 35 -17.05 2.89 5.14
CA ALA A 35 -18.51 2.86 5.08
C ALA A 35 -19.11 4.14 5.68
N GLY A 36 -20.04 4.77 4.95
CA GLY A 36 -20.75 5.98 5.39
C GLY A 36 -19.93 7.28 5.41
N LYS A 37 -18.63 7.24 5.06
CA LYS A 37 -17.78 8.45 4.96
C LYS A 37 -17.83 9.12 3.59
N VAL A 38 -18.26 8.38 2.56
CA VAL A 38 -18.50 8.94 1.24
C VAL A 38 -19.76 9.80 1.33
N ARG A 39 -19.60 11.10 1.10
CA ARG A 39 -20.76 12.01 1.05
C ARG A 39 -21.57 11.69 -0.20
N TRP A 40 -22.89 11.78 -0.10
CA TRP A 40 -23.73 11.78 -1.30
C TRP A 40 -23.25 12.90 -2.23
N GLU A 41 -23.08 12.59 -3.52
CA GLU A 41 -22.49 13.46 -4.56
C GLU A 41 -20.97 13.68 -4.49
N GLN A 42 -20.23 13.02 -3.59
CA GLN A 42 -18.76 13.07 -3.62
C GLN A 42 -18.20 12.24 -4.77
N ASP A 43 -17.37 12.88 -5.60
CA ASP A 43 -16.66 12.20 -6.67
C ASP A 43 -15.76 11.09 -6.10
N PRO A 44 -15.83 9.85 -6.64
CA PRO A 44 -15.05 8.73 -6.13
C PRO A 44 -13.53 8.94 -6.19
N LEU A 45 -13.03 9.69 -7.16
CA LEU A 45 -11.59 9.97 -7.31
C LEU A 45 -11.12 10.93 -6.22
N THR A 46 -11.91 11.98 -5.97
CA THR A 46 -11.67 12.98 -4.92
C THR A 46 -11.60 12.32 -3.54
N TYR A 47 -12.53 11.42 -3.23
CA TYR A 47 -12.49 10.65 -1.99
C TYR A 47 -11.24 9.76 -1.86
N GLN A 48 -10.76 9.19 -2.96
CA GLN A 48 -9.54 8.38 -2.94
C GLN A 48 -8.29 9.21 -2.64
N HIS A 49 -8.17 10.42 -3.18
CA HIS A 49 -7.06 11.33 -2.89
C HIS A 49 -7.06 11.76 -1.41
N GLU A 50 -8.21 12.18 -0.88
CA GLU A 50 -8.36 12.56 0.54
C GLU A 50 -7.96 11.42 1.50
N VAL A 51 -8.39 10.18 1.20
CA VAL A 51 -8.04 9.00 2.02
C VAL A 51 -6.55 8.66 1.93
N ARG A 52 -5.89 8.98 0.81
CA ARG A 52 -4.47 8.73 0.58
C ARG A 52 -3.57 9.87 1.09
N GLY A 53 -4.14 11.04 1.40
CA GLY A 53 -3.39 12.23 1.80
C GLY A 53 -2.56 12.83 0.67
N GLU A 54 -3.02 12.63 -0.57
CA GLU A 54 -2.48 13.24 -1.79
C GLU A 54 -3.24 14.54 -2.10
#